data_AF-A4JK78-F1
#
_entry.id   AF-A4JK78-F1
#
_cell.length_a   1.000
_cell.length_b   1.000
_cell.length_c   1.000
_cell.angle_alpha   90.00
_cell.angle_beta   90.00
_cell.angle_gamma   90.00
#
_symmetry.space_group_name_H-M   'P 1'
#
loop_
_entity.id
_entity.type
_entity.pdbx_description
1 polymer ?
#
loop_
_entity_poly.entity_id
_entity_poly.type
_entity_poly.pdbx_seq_one_letter_code
_entity_poly.pdbx_strand_id
1 'polypeptide(L)' 'MTSRRKFLQQTATAGLAGAALTAFPPSIRRALAIPAFHESGTINDVKHVVLLMMENRGFDGYGNVPGVVEG' A
#
# COMPACT_ATOMS: atom_id res chain seq x y z
N MET A 1 0.47 14.45 -34.93
CA MET A 1 -0.87 13.95 -34.50
C MET A 1 -0.87 13.27 -33.11
N THR A 2 0.09 13.57 -32.22
CA THR A 2 0.30 12.81 -30.96
C THR A 2 -0.17 13.54 -29.68
N SER A 3 -0.54 14.82 -29.77
CA SER A 3 -0.89 15.66 -28.60
C SER A 3 -2.23 15.31 -27.95
N ARG A 4 -3.30 15.16 -28.74
CA ARG A 4 -4.65 14.80 -28.23
C ARG A 4 -4.68 13.44 -27.53
N ARG A 5 -4.00 12.44 -28.12
CA ARG A 5 -3.90 11.09 -27.52
C ARG A 5 -3.14 11.12 -26.20
N LYS A 6 -2.01 11.84 -26.15
CA LYS A 6 -1.24 12.01 -24.91
C LYS A 6 -2.04 12.74 -23.82
N PHE A 7 -2.79 13.78 -24.19
CA PHE A 7 -3.67 14.49 -23.27
C PHE A 7 -4.75 13.57 -22.69
N LEU A 8 -5.47 12.81 -23.53
CA LEU A 8 -6.49 11.87 -23.06
C LEU A 8 -5.89 10.77 -22.16
N GLN A 9 -4.71 10.26 -22.50
CA GLN A 9 -3.99 9.30 -21.67
C GLN A 9 -3.61 9.89 -20.30
N GLN A 10 -3.04 11.10 -20.28
CA GLN A 10 -2.69 11.78 -19.02
C GLN A 10 -3.91 12.08 -18.15
N THR A 11 -5.00 12.55 -18.75
CA THR A 11 -6.26 12.81 -18.03
C THR A 11 -6.87 11.52 -17.49
N ALA A 12 -6.83 10.42 -18.25
CA ALA A 12 -7.28 9.11 -17.78
C ALA A 12 -6.40 8.61 -16.62
N THR A 13 -5.08 8.68 -16.73
CA THR A 13 -4.16 8.26 -15.65
C THR A 13 -4.34 9.11 -14.38
N ALA A 14 -4.48 10.42 -14.52
CA ALA A 14 -4.71 11.32 -13.38
C ALA A 14 -6.09 11.07 -12.73
N GLY A 15 -7.13 10.83 -13.53
CA GLY A 15 -8.46 10.48 -13.04
C GLY A 15 -8.48 9.16 -12.29
N LEU A 16 -7.77 8.14 -12.79
CA LEU A 16 -7.61 6.85 -12.12
C LEU A 16 -6.85 6.96 -10.79
N ALA A 17 -5.78 7.76 -10.75
CA ALA A 17 -5.03 8.01 -9.52
C ALA A 17 -5.89 8.76 -8.48
N GLY A 18 -6.67 9.75 -8.92
CA GLY A 18 -7.63 10.45 -8.06
C GLY A 18 -8.71 9.53 -7.50
N ALA A 19 -9.28 8.66 -8.34
CA ALA A 19 -10.28 7.68 -7.93
C ALA A 19 -9.72 6.66 -6.91
N ALA A 20 -8.50 6.15 -7.14
CA ALA A 20 -7.81 5.24 -6.22
C ALA A 20 -7.58 5.89 -4.84
N LEU A 21 -7.21 7.17 -4.80
CA LEU A 21 -7.09 7.91 -3.54
C LEU A 21 -8.44 8.05 -2.84
N THR A 22 -9.53 8.31 -3.58
CA THR A 22 -10.88 8.41 -2.99
C THR A 22 -11.47 7.07 -2.54
N ALA A 23 -10.98 5.94 -3.06
CA ALA A 23 -11.39 4.61 -2.62
C ALA A 23 -10.95 4.30 -1.18
N PHE A 24 -9.93 5.01 -0.68
CA PHE A 24 -9.49 4.87 0.70
C PHE A 24 -10.30 5.76 1.65
N PRO A 25 -10.68 5.25 2.84
CA PRO A 25 -11.25 6.05 3.91
C PRO A 25 -10.37 7.27 4.23
N PRO A 26 -10.95 8.40 4.67
CA PRO A 26 -10.19 9.62 4.97
C PRO A 26 -9.01 9.43 5.94
N SER A 27 -9.09 8.47 6.86
CA SER A 27 -8.00 8.13 7.79
C SER A 27 -6.78 7.53 7.08
N ILE A 28 -7.00 6.58 6.16
CA ILE A 28 -5.93 5.93 5.39
C ILE A 28 -5.26 6.92 4.45
N ARG A 29 -6.04 7.80 3.79
CA ARG A 29 -5.47 8.89 2.97
C ARG A 29 -4.53 9.79 3.75
N ARG A 30 -4.91 10.18 4.97
CA ARG A 30 -4.05 11.00 5.84
C ARG A 30 -2.79 10.24 6.22
N ALA A 31 -2.91 8.95 6.56
CA ALA A 31 -1.75 8.11 6.89
C ALA A 31 -0.76 7.99 5.72
N LEU A 32 -1.24 7.80 4.49
CA LEU A 32 -0.39 7.72 3.30
C LEU A 32 0.33 9.04 2.94
N ALA A 33 -0.24 10.18 3.35
CA ALA A 33 0.38 11.49 3.13
C ALA A 33 1.49 11.81 4.15
N ILE A 34 1.60 11.04 5.24
CA ILE A 34 2.67 11.20 6.22
C ILE A 34 3.94 10.59 5.61
N PRO A 35 5.01 11.38 5.41
CA PRO A 35 6.27 10.82 4.96
C PRO A 35 6.76 9.80 5.99
N ALA A 36 7.31 8.67 5.52
CA ALA A 36 7.91 7.69 6.41
C ALA A 36 8.98 8.38 7.27
N PHE A 37 8.96 8.19 8.59
CA PHE A 37 9.98 8.73 9.47
C PHE A 37 11.31 8.00 9.21
N HIS A 38 12.37 8.76 8.95
CA HIS A 38 13.72 8.24 8.73
C HIS A 38 14.73 9.23 9.33
N GLU A 39 15.49 8.79 10.33
CA GLU A 39 16.55 9.58 10.98
C GLU A 39 17.92 8.98 10.65
N SER A 40 18.12 7.70 10.95
CA SER A 40 19.34 6.95 10.63
C SER A 40 19.19 5.99 9.44
N GLY A 41 17.94 5.65 9.07
CA GLY A 41 17.63 4.62 8.08
C GLY A 41 17.84 3.19 8.59
N THR A 42 18.07 3.01 9.89
CA THR A 42 18.23 1.69 10.53
C THR A 42 16.96 1.27 11.27
N ILE A 43 16.90 0.00 11.72
CA ILE A 43 15.78 -0.49 12.53
C ILE A 43 15.58 0.30 13.83
N ASN A 44 16.60 1.00 14.31
CA ASN A 44 16.54 1.84 15.51
C ASN A 44 15.59 3.04 15.34
N ASP A 45 15.20 3.40 14.12
CA ASP A 45 14.24 4.48 13.86
C ASP A 45 12.78 4.06 14.15
N VAL A 46 12.52 2.75 14.40
CA VAL A 46 11.18 2.22 14.66
C VAL A 46 10.73 2.57 16.08
N LYS A 47 9.74 3.47 16.19
CA LYS A 47 9.19 3.93 17.48
C LYS A 47 8.02 3.10 17.99
N HIS A 48 7.23 2.53 17.08
CA HIS A 48 5.99 1.83 17.42
C HIS A 48 5.79 0.61 16.51
N VAL A 49 5.38 -0.50 17.08
CA VAL A 49 5.01 -1.73 16.36
C VAL A 49 3.55 -2.05 16.65
N VAL A 50 2.75 -2.22 15.60
CA VAL A 50 1.35 -2.64 15.70
C VAL A 50 1.26 -4.10 15.29
N LEU A 51 0.89 -4.98 16.23
CA LEU A 51 0.67 -6.39 15.95
C LEU A 51 -0.83 -6.61 15.75
N LEU A 52 -1.21 -6.95 14.51
CA LEU A 52 -2.58 -7.34 14.19
C LEU A 52 -2.70 -8.85 14.33
N MET A 53 -3.44 -9.31 15.34
CA MET A 53 -3.71 -10.72 15.57
C MET A 53 -5.13 -11.05 15.09
N MET A 54 -5.27 -12.12 14.31
CA MET A 54 -6.57 -12.71 14.03
C MET A 54 -6.92 -13.68 15.13
N GLU A 55 -8.15 -13.60 15.65
CA GLU A 55 -8.60 -14.57 16.64
C GLU A 55 -8.76 -15.94 16.00
N ASN A 56 -8.22 -16.96 16.68
CA ASN A 56 -8.45 -18.36 16.36
C ASN A 56 -8.03 -18.80 14.94
N ARG A 57 -7.03 -18.14 14.35
CA ARG A 57 -6.43 -18.56 13.07
C ARG A 57 -4.92 -18.69 13.22
N GLY A 58 -4.47 -19.94 13.36
CA GLY A 58 -3.05 -20.30 13.23
C GLY A 58 -2.57 -20.18 11.78
N PHE A 59 -1.26 -20.31 11.58
CA PHE A 59 -0.62 -20.15 10.27
C PHE A 59 -1.24 -21.06 9.20
N ASP A 60 -1.70 -22.24 9.59
CA ASP A 60 -2.36 -23.24 8.72
C ASP A 60 -3.66 -22.73 8.07
N GLY A 61 -4.32 -21.72 8.68
CA GLY A 61 -5.52 -21.09 8.14
C GLY A 61 -5.24 -20.02 7.08
N TYR A 62 -3.98 -19.66 6.88
CA TYR A 62 -3.52 -18.93 5.72
C TYR A 62 -3.15 -20.00 4.69
N GLY A 63 -4.04 -20.27 3.72
CA GLY A 63 -3.77 -21.27 2.68
C GLY A 63 -2.41 -21.05 2.00
N ASN A 64 -1.93 -22.05 1.24
CA ASN A 64 -0.58 -22.08 0.68
C ASN A 64 -0.04 -20.71 0.26
N VAL A 65 0.92 -20.22 1.04
CA VAL A 65 1.67 -19.01 0.72
C VAL A 65 2.47 -19.27 -0.55
N PRO A 66 2.30 -18.44 -1.61
CA PRO A 66 3.07 -18.60 -2.84
C PRO A 66 4.57 -18.56 -2.54
N GLY A 67 5.31 -19.59 -2.97
CA GLY A 67 6.77 -19.66 -2.82
C GLY A 67 7.30 -20.57 -1.72
N VAL A 68 6.44 -21.27 -0.98
CA VAL A 68 6.89 -22.41 -0.15
C VAL A 68 7.15 -23.60 -1.06
N VAL A 69 8.42 -24.02 -1.14
CA VAL A 69 8.82 -25.30 -1.73
C VAL A 69 8.71 -26.36 -0.63
N GLU A 70 7.79 -27.31 -0.77
CA GLU A 70 7.90 -28.54 0.01
C GLU A 70 9.02 -29.37 -0.63
N GLY A 71 10.05 -29.67 0.18
CA GLY A 71 11.22 -30.45 -0.23
C GLY A 71 10.97 -31.95 -0.20
#